data_AF-A0A9P5J3E2-F1
#
_entry.id   AF-A0A9P5J3E2-F1
#
_cell.length_a   1.000
_cell.length_b   1.000
_cell.length_c   1.000
_cell.angle_alpha   90.00
_cell.angle_beta   90.00
_cell.angle_gamma   90.00
#
_symmetry.space_group_name_H-M   'P 1'
#
loop_
_entity.id
_entity.type
_entity.pdbx_description
1 polymer ?
#
loop_
_entity_poly.entity_id
_entity_poly.type
_entity_poly.pdbx_seq_one_letter_code
_entity_poly.pdbx_strand_id
1 'polypeptide(L)'
;MPPGLVQNNGESWIDLDGGYGLQPALLRMSNLKRSAVNLPVEILGQIFTTACYGKSKEEIDYWGQPRGHRRVRSAIGGTCSYWRDVSLQVAQLWSVIYIKHSNAQDFPNRPLLDIELERSGSFLLDLHVNASDLDASSGFPQLIMDLGHKCRSMNLVLIFTGSGIGHRSALDVITQLPALEKLAWRYPNPTPFSPASIEGLPKISFPCLAEMEIEGPPPAIFLQHLAFPSLQVLHLRMYQPRAPHGFPSPQSVQCLTSLQSISLFDFHTSLETNPASMDAFLDAVCTLPRLEDIYSTDTIGSEWVFRLKNAPALKRVWMRPEGDAEGVPDF
;
A
#
# COMPACT_ATOMS: atom_id res chain seq x y z
N MET A 1 -31.04 44.97 -12.42
CA MET A 1 -29.70 45.14 -11.81
C MET A 1 -29.32 43.81 -11.20
N PRO A 2 -28.17 43.21 -11.55
CA PRO A 2 -27.74 41.96 -10.93
C PRO A 2 -27.25 42.23 -9.50
N PRO A 3 -27.34 41.26 -8.56
CA PRO A 3 -26.92 41.44 -7.18
C PRO A 3 -25.39 41.59 -7.09
N GLY A 4 -24.95 42.48 -6.20
CA GLY A 4 -23.57 42.91 -6.06
C GLY A 4 -22.64 41.85 -5.47
N LEU A 5 -21.48 41.70 -6.11
CA LEU A 5 -20.29 41.05 -5.56
C LEU A 5 -19.68 41.93 -4.48
N VAL A 6 -19.60 41.43 -3.25
CA VAL A 6 -18.76 42.01 -2.20
C VAL A 6 -17.50 41.15 -2.10
N GLN A 7 -16.35 41.74 -2.46
CA GLN A 7 -15.04 41.12 -2.28
C GLN A 7 -14.49 41.50 -0.91
N ASN A 8 -14.12 40.50 -0.11
CA ASN A 8 -13.25 40.69 1.05
C ASN A 8 -12.28 39.50 1.14
N ASN A 9 -10.99 39.80 1.12
CA ASN A 9 -9.87 38.92 1.50
C ASN A 9 -9.80 37.52 0.86
N GLY A 10 -9.73 37.44 -0.47
CA GLY A 10 -9.06 36.31 -1.14
C GLY A 10 -9.74 34.94 -1.12
N GLU A 11 -10.88 34.78 -0.45
CA GLU A 11 -11.68 33.56 -0.49
C GLU A 11 -13.10 33.84 -0.98
N SER A 12 -13.49 33.21 -2.08
CA SER A 12 -14.86 33.22 -2.58
C SER A 12 -15.69 32.17 -1.84
N TRP A 13 -16.58 32.61 -0.96
CA TRP A 13 -17.61 31.75 -0.38
C TRP A 13 -18.95 32.03 -1.06
N ILE A 14 -19.69 30.97 -1.41
CA ILE A 14 -21.08 31.07 -1.86
C ILE A 14 -21.95 31.13 -0.60
N ASP A 15 -22.61 32.26 -0.40
CA ASP A 15 -23.60 32.44 0.67
C ASP A 15 -24.84 31.57 0.37
N LEU A 16 -25.05 30.52 1.18
CA LEU A 16 -26.15 29.57 1.03
C LEU A 16 -27.40 29.93 1.85
N ASP A 17 -27.43 31.09 2.53
CA ASP A 17 -28.57 31.51 3.35
C ASP A 17 -29.69 32.22 2.56
N GLY A 18 -29.64 32.18 1.23
CA GLY A 18 -30.76 32.52 0.36
C GLY A 18 -31.89 31.49 0.48
N GLY A 19 -32.83 31.73 1.41
CA GLY A 19 -33.95 30.87 1.82
C GLY A 19 -35.01 30.46 0.77
N TYR A 20 -34.65 30.29 -0.50
CA TYR A 20 -35.52 29.78 -1.55
C TYR A 20 -34.81 28.66 -2.33
N GLY A 21 -34.85 27.42 -1.82
CA GLY A 21 -34.31 26.27 -2.55
C GLY A 21 -34.26 24.91 -1.86
N LEU A 22 -34.40 24.83 -0.54
CA LEU A 22 -34.24 23.56 0.20
C LEU A 22 -35.47 22.63 0.17
N GLN A 23 -36.68 23.15 -0.01
CA GLN A 23 -37.90 22.33 -0.02
C GLN A 23 -37.97 21.32 -1.19
N PRO A 24 -37.65 21.70 -2.44
CA PRO A 24 -37.61 20.75 -3.55
C PRO A 24 -36.54 19.66 -3.38
N ALA A 25 -35.39 20.00 -2.80
CA ALA A 25 -34.32 19.04 -2.52
C ALA A 25 -34.71 18.03 -1.44
N LEU A 26 -35.33 18.50 -0.34
CA LEU A 26 -35.82 17.63 0.74
C LEU A 26 -36.95 16.70 0.26
N LEU A 27 -37.85 17.17 -0.59
CA LEU A 27 -38.89 16.35 -1.24
C LEU A 27 -38.33 15.33 -2.23
N ARG A 28 -37.27 15.68 -2.98
CA ARG A 28 -36.55 14.73 -3.83
C ARG A 28 -35.84 13.66 -3.00
N MET A 29 -35.20 14.05 -1.90
CA MET A 29 -34.53 13.11 -0.98
C MET A 29 -35.52 12.17 -0.28
N SER A 30 -36.72 12.63 0.08
CA SER A 30 -37.73 11.77 0.72
C SER A 30 -38.34 10.74 -0.24
N ASN A 31 -38.56 11.10 -1.50
CA ASN A 31 -39.00 10.16 -2.54
C ASN A 31 -37.92 9.14 -2.93
N LEU A 32 -36.65 9.56 -2.99
CA LEU A 32 -35.51 8.66 -3.17
C LEU A 32 -35.39 7.64 -2.03
N LYS A 33 -35.59 8.07 -0.77
CA LYS A 33 -35.59 7.17 0.40
C LYS A 33 -36.68 6.09 0.30
N ARG A 34 -37.87 6.42 -0.21
CA ARG A 34 -38.94 5.41 -0.40
C ARG A 34 -38.62 4.43 -1.52
N SER A 35 -38.04 4.91 -2.62
CA SER A 35 -37.70 4.04 -3.75
C SER A 35 -36.55 3.08 -3.44
N ALA A 36 -35.56 3.52 -2.67
CA ALA A 36 -34.37 2.71 -2.40
C ALA A 36 -34.55 1.65 -1.31
N VAL A 37 -35.66 1.69 -0.55
CA VAL A 37 -36.03 0.66 0.44
C VAL A 37 -36.74 -0.53 -0.20
N ASN A 38 -37.20 -0.41 -1.46
CA ASN A 38 -37.92 -1.48 -2.18
C ASN A 38 -37.05 -2.23 -3.20
N LEU A 39 -35.75 -1.94 -3.26
CA LEU A 39 -34.85 -2.66 -4.15
C LEU A 39 -34.61 -4.07 -3.60
N PRO A 40 -34.60 -5.12 -4.46
CA PRO A 40 -34.23 -6.46 -4.04
C PRO A 40 -32.84 -6.52 -3.38
N VAL A 41 -32.65 -7.48 -2.47
CA VAL A 41 -31.41 -7.65 -1.71
C VAL A 41 -30.20 -7.83 -2.63
N GLU A 42 -30.38 -8.47 -3.78
CA GLU A 42 -29.34 -8.71 -4.78
C GLU A 42 -28.88 -7.40 -5.42
N ILE A 43 -29.82 -6.52 -5.76
CA ILE A 43 -29.53 -5.22 -6.39
C ILE A 43 -28.86 -4.29 -5.39
N LEU A 44 -29.38 -4.21 -4.16
CA LEU A 44 -28.74 -3.44 -3.10
C LEU A 44 -27.35 -3.98 -2.75
N GLY A 45 -27.18 -5.30 -2.70
CA GLY A 45 -25.89 -5.93 -2.49
C GLY A 45 -24.87 -5.54 -3.55
N GLN A 46 -25.25 -5.55 -4.83
CA GLN A 46 -24.39 -5.09 -5.92
C GLN A 46 -24.05 -3.59 -5.81
N ILE A 47 -25.03 -2.75 -5.47
CA ILE A 47 -24.80 -1.32 -5.24
C ILE A 47 -23.82 -1.12 -4.08
N PHE A 48 -24.00 -1.83 -2.98
CA PHE A 48 -23.13 -1.73 -1.80
C PHE A 48 -21.70 -2.20 -2.12
N THR A 49 -21.56 -3.34 -2.78
CA THR A 49 -20.26 -3.85 -3.24
C THR A 49 -19.59 -2.81 -4.15
N THR A 50 -20.33 -2.24 -5.10
CA THR A 50 -19.78 -1.23 -6.02
C THR A 50 -19.42 0.07 -5.29
N ALA A 51 -20.21 0.51 -4.31
CA ALA A 51 -19.90 1.69 -3.51
C ALA A 51 -18.65 1.49 -2.63
N CYS A 52 -18.47 0.26 -2.13
CA CYS A 52 -17.34 -0.14 -1.32
C CYS A 52 -16.04 -0.33 -2.12
N TYR A 53 -16.12 -0.89 -3.34
CA TYR A 53 -14.95 -1.31 -4.12
C TYR A 53 -14.75 -0.56 -5.45
N GLY A 54 -15.72 0.24 -5.88
CA GLY A 54 -15.76 0.85 -7.23
C GLY A 54 -15.05 2.19 -7.36
N LYS A 55 -14.54 2.77 -6.26
CA LYS A 55 -13.59 3.90 -6.36
C LYS A 55 -12.27 3.38 -6.92
N SER A 56 -11.70 4.07 -7.91
CA SER A 56 -10.51 3.61 -8.63
C SER A 56 -9.39 3.25 -7.67
N LYS A 57 -8.56 2.27 -8.05
CA LYS A 57 -7.34 1.87 -7.33
C LYS A 57 -6.42 3.05 -6.96
N GLU A 58 -6.63 4.22 -7.58
CA GLU A 58 -5.86 5.45 -7.41
C GLU A 58 -6.25 6.26 -6.15
N GLU A 59 -7.48 6.11 -5.62
CA GLU A 59 -7.93 6.84 -4.41
C GLU A 59 -7.61 6.11 -3.10
N ILE A 60 -7.19 4.85 -3.19
CA ILE A 60 -6.61 4.13 -2.06
C ILE A 60 -5.14 4.55 -2.08
N ASP A 61 -4.69 5.33 -1.10
CA ASP A 61 -3.25 5.58 -0.86
C ASP A 61 -2.49 4.29 -1.17
N TYR A 62 -1.48 4.35 -2.05
CA TYR A 62 -0.87 3.20 -2.74
C TYR A 62 -0.53 1.99 -1.83
N TRP A 63 -0.35 2.23 -0.53
CA TRP A 63 -0.10 1.26 0.53
C TRP A 63 -0.89 1.54 1.82
N GLY A 64 -1.81 2.50 1.75
CA GLY A 64 -2.56 3.08 2.85
C GLY A 64 -3.89 2.38 3.11
N GLN A 65 -4.34 2.60 4.33
CA GLN A 65 -5.50 1.95 4.92
C GLN A 65 -6.74 2.15 4.04
N PRO A 66 -7.54 1.09 3.74
CA PRO A 66 -8.87 1.24 3.15
C PRO A 66 -9.84 1.83 4.18
N ARG A 67 -9.52 3.00 4.76
CA ARG A 67 -10.38 3.77 5.68
C ARG A 67 -11.72 4.04 5.02
N GLY A 68 -11.74 4.18 3.70
CA GLY A 68 -12.96 4.25 2.89
C GLY A 68 -13.88 3.05 3.12
N HIS A 69 -13.37 1.83 3.08
CA HIS A 69 -14.21 0.63 3.07
C HIS A 69 -15.04 0.48 4.35
N ARG A 70 -14.41 0.57 5.52
CA ARG A 70 -15.12 0.46 6.80
C ARG A 70 -16.09 1.62 7.01
N ARG A 71 -15.71 2.85 6.63
CA ARG A 71 -16.58 4.03 6.73
C ARG A 71 -17.80 3.92 5.82
N VAL A 72 -17.61 3.50 4.57
CA VAL A 72 -18.70 3.28 3.60
C VAL A 72 -19.63 2.17 4.10
N ARG A 73 -19.10 1.04 4.56
CA ARG A 73 -19.89 -0.06 5.15
C ARG A 73 -20.72 0.42 6.35
N SER A 74 -20.12 1.19 7.26
CA SER A 74 -20.83 1.78 8.40
C SER A 74 -21.90 2.79 7.97
N ALA A 75 -21.64 3.62 6.96
CA ALA A 75 -22.61 4.57 6.43
C ALA A 75 -23.81 3.85 5.78
N ILE A 76 -23.57 2.78 5.03
CA ILE A 76 -24.61 1.92 4.46
C ILE A 76 -25.51 1.36 5.58
N GLY A 77 -24.91 0.73 6.59
CA GLY A 77 -25.66 0.18 7.73
C GLY A 77 -26.30 1.22 8.65
N GLY A 78 -25.89 2.49 8.55
CA GLY A 78 -26.47 3.63 9.25
C GLY A 78 -27.67 4.26 8.55
N THR A 79 -27.94 3.91 7.28
CA THR A 79 -28.94 4.61 6.46
C THR A 79 -30.38 4.27 6.87
N CYS A 80 -30.72 2.97 6.97
CA CYS A 80 -32.00 2.49 7.50
C CYS A 80 -31.84 1.01 7.97
N SER A 81 -32.85 0.48 8.66
CA SER A 81 -32.82 -0.92 9.14
C SER A 81 -32.71 -1.93 8.00
N TYR A 82 -33.46 -1.74 6.92
CA TYR A 82 -33.41 -2.64 5.76
C TYR A 82 -32.01 -2.70 5.13
N TRP A 83 -31.37 -1.54 4.92
CA TRP A 83 -30.01 -1.50 4.37
C TRP A 83 -28.98 -2.13 5.30
N ARG A 84 -29.18 -1.98 6.61
CA ARG A 84 -28.37 -2.68 7.61
C ARG A 84 -28.50 -4.19 7.41
N ASP A 85 -29.71 -4.73 7.40
CA ASP A 85 -29.94 -6.18 7.26
C ASP A 85 -29.34 -6.72 5.96
N VAL A 86 -29.51 -6.02 4.84
CA VAL A 86 -28.88 -6.36 3.57
C VAL A 86 -27.35 -6.35 3.69
N SER A 87 -26.76 -5.29 4.26
CA SER A 87 -25.30 -5.18 4.42
C SER A 87 -24.71 -6.29 5.29
N LEU A 88 -25.48 -6.80 6.26
CA LEU A 88 -25.08 -7.91 7.11
C LEU A 88 -25.12 -9.26 6.39
N GLN A 89 -26.00 -9.42 5.38
CA GLN A 89 -26.16 -10.67 4.62
C GLN A 89 -25.23 -10.78 3.41
N VAL A 90 -24.77 -9.66 2.85
CA VAL A 90 -23.91 -9.65 1.66
C VAL A 90 -22.46 -9.95 2.05
N ALA A 91 -22.09 -11.23 2.02
CA ALA A 91 -20.77 -11.72 2.43
C ALA A 91 -19.58 -11.02 1.74
N GLN A 92 -19.73 -10.64 0.47
CA GLN A 92 -18.70 -9.91 -0.29
C GLN A 92 -18.34 -8.54 0.34
N LEU A 93 -19.22 -7.91 1.10
CA LEU A 93 -18.88 -6.68 1.83
C LEU A 93 -17.89 -6.93 2.97
N TRP A 94 -17.75 -8.18 3.40
CA TRP A 94 -16.92 -8.61 4.53
C TRP A 94 -15.67 -9.36 4.08
N SER A 95 -15.45 -9.55 2.77
CA SER A 95 -14.27 -10.24 2.23
C SER A 95 -12.99 -9.40 2.29
N VAL A 96 -13.09 -8.08 2.47
CA VAL A 96 -11.92 -7.21 2.68
C VAL A 96 -11.77 -6.89 4.15
N ILE A 97 -10.68 -7.41 4.72
CA ILE A 97 -10.38 -7.33 6.15
C ILE A 97 -9.09 -6.52 6.31
N TYR A 98 -9.12 -5.56 7.22
CA TYR A 98 -7.98 -4.73 7.55
C TYR A 98 -7.56 -4.97 9.00
N ILE A 99 -6.34 -5.44 9.18
CA ILE A 99 -5.76 -5.68 10.50
C ILE A 99 -4.62 -4.70 10.74
N LYS A 100 -4.76 -3.88 11.78
CA LYS A 100 -3.67 -3.02 12.28
C LYS A 100 -3.18 -3.59 13.61
N HIS A 101 -1.89 -3.88 13.68
CA HIS A 101 -1.20 -4.33 14.87
C HIS A 101 -0.04 -3.37 15.17
N SER A 102 -0.30 -2.40 16.05
CA SER A 102 0.67 -1.36 16.41
C SER A 102 1.61 -1.75 17.55
N ASN A 103 1.19 -2.63 18.44
CA ASN A 103 1.94 -3.03 19.62
C ASN A 103 1.57 -4.46 20.01
N ALA A 104 2.50 -5.20 20.61
CA ALA A 104 2.29 -6.57 21.10
C ALA A 104 1.09 -6.67 22.07
N GLN A 105 0.79 -5.61 22.83
CA GLN A 105 -0.37 -5.54 23.72
C GLN A 105 -1.69 -5.27 22.98
N ASP A 106 -1.63 -4.65 21.81
CA ASP A 106 -2.78 -4.40 20.94
C ASP A 106 -3.01 -5.62 20.07
N PHE A 107 -3.38 -6.76 20.68
CA PHE A 107 -3.92 -7.84 19.89
C PHE A 107 -5.14 -7.27 19.15
N PRO A 108 -5.26 -7.49 17.82
CA PRO A 108 -6.38 -6.96 17.07
C PRO A 108 -7.68 -7.35 17.76
N ASN A 109 -8.69 -6.47 17.74
CA ASN A 109 -9.99 -6.71 18.38
C ASN A 109 -10.60 -8.01 17.83
N ARG A 110 -10.24 -9.14 18.46
CA ARG A 110 -10.50 -10.48 17.97
C ARG A 110 -12.00 -10.74 17.81
N PRO A 111 -12.87 -10.31 18.74
CA PRO A 111 -14.31 -10.38 18.54
C PRO A 111 -14.80 -9.72 17.25
N LEU A 112 -14.25 -8.55 16.88
CA LEU A 112 -14.63 -7.89 15.64
C LEU A 112 -14.13 -8.67 14.42
N LEU A 113 -12.88 -9.14 14.45
CA LEU A 113 -12.31 -9.95 13.38
C LEU A 113 -13.11 -11.23 13.17
N ASP A 114 -13.47 -11.93 14.24
CA ASP A 114 -14.28 -13.15 14.19
C ASP A 114 -15.64 -12.88 13.54
N ILE A 115 -16.29 -11.75 13.85
CA ILE A 115 -17.54 -11.33 13.18
C ILE A 115 -17.32 -11.06 11.69
N GLU A 116 -16.23 -10.39 11.30
CA GLU A 116 -15.94 -10.15 9.88
C GLU A 116 -15.66 -11.47 9.13
N LEU A 117 -14.92 -12.39 9.75
CA LEU A 117 -14.62 -13.70 9.20
C LEU A 117 -15.88 -14.57 9.07
N GLU A 118 -16.74 -14.58 10.08
CA GLU A 118 -18.03 -15.27 10.04
C GLU A 118 -18.88 -14.74 8.89
N ARG A 119 -19.01 -13.41 8.78
CA ARG A 119 -19.83 -12.76 7.74
C ARG A 119 -19.27 -12.90 6.34
N SER A 120 -17.95 -13.01 6.19
CA SER A 120 -17.33 -13.33 4.89
C SER A 120 -17.74 -14.71 4.38
N GLY A 121 -18.22 -15.61 5.25
CA GLY A 121 -18.69 -16.94 4.87
C GLY A 121 -17.61 -17.73 4.14
N SER A 122 -17.93 -18.23 2.94
CA SER A 122 -17.00 -18.97 2.08
C SER A 122 -16.24 -18.09 1.08
N PHE A 123 -16.43 -16.76 1.09
CA PHE A 123 -15.70 -15.89 0.18
C PHE A 123 -14.21 -15.87 0.53
N LEU A 124 -13.38 -15.87 -0.51
CA LEU A 124 -11.95 -15.63 -0.36
C LEU A 124 -11.70 -14.19 0.08
N LEU A 125 -10.70 -14.01 0.94
CA LEU A 125 -10.40 -12.73 1.57
C LEU A 125 -9.38 -11.93 0.74
N ASP A 126 -9.53 -10.60 0.75
CA ASP A 126 -8.42 -9.69 0.48
C ASP A 126 -7.97 -9.11 1.82
N LEU A 127 -6.85 -9.61 2.31
CA LEU A 127 -6.36 -9.31 3.64
C LEU A 127 -5.31 -8.19 3.57
N HIS A 128 -5.57 -7.09 4.27
CA HIS A 128 -4.63 -5.98 4.41
C HIS A 128 -4.11 -5.92 5.84
N VAL A 129 -2.83 -6.21 6.02
CA VAL A 129 -2.21 -6.28 7.35
C VAL A 129 -1.17 -5.18 7.46
N ASN A 130 -1.26 -4.37 8.50
CA ASN A 130 -0.26 -3.40 8.89
C ASN A 130 0.24 -3.74 10.29
N ALA A 131 1.45 -4.26 10.39
CA ALA A 131 2.04 -4.74 11.63
C ALA A 131 3.36 -4.02 11.94
N SER A 132 3.52 -3.55 13.17
CA SER A 132 4.78 -2.95 13.65
C SER A 132 5.80 -4.00 14.14
N ASP A 133 5.33 -5.20 14.42
CA ASP A 133 6.20 -6.36 14.63
C ASP A 133 5.40 -7.64 14.36
N LEU A 134 6.07 -8.70 13.96
CA LEU A 134 5.54 -10.06 13.92
C LEU A 134 6.18 -10.86 15.06
N ASP A 135 6.09 -10.31 16.28
CA ASP A 135 6.59 -11.00 17.46
C ASP A 135 5.88 -12.36 17.60
N ALA A 136 6.67 -13.43 17.59
CA ALA A 136 6.20 -14.80 17.77
C ALA A 136 5.41 -14.97 19.07
N SER A 137 5.68 -14.17 20.10
CA SER A 137 4.99 -14.24 21.39
C SER A 137 3.52 -13.77 21.33
N SER A 138 3.17 -12.95 20.33
CA SER A 138 1.85 -12.30 20.25
C SER A 138 0.73 -13.24 19.78
N GLY A 139 1.05 -14.40 19.21
CA GLY A 139 0.09 -15.26 18.51
C GLY A 139 -0.44 -14.67 17.19
N PHE A 140 -0.05 -13.43 16.86
CA PHE A 140 -0.43 -12.76 15.62
C PHE A 140 0.12 -13.47 14.37
N PRO A 141 1.37 -13.95 14.34
CA PRO A 141 1.87 -14.85 13.29
C PRO A 141 0.94 -16.02 12.97
N GLN A 142 0.46 -16.73 14.00
CA GLN A 142 -0.41 -17.88 13.80
C GLN A 142 -1.75 -17.46 13.19
N LEU A 143 -2.34 -16.36 13.66
CA LEU A 143 -3.55 -15.81 13.07
C LEU A 143 -3.37 -15.49 11.58
N ILE A 144 -2.26 -14.88 11.18
CA ILE A 144 -2.01 -14.56 9.76
C ILE A 144 -1.85 -15.84 8.92
N MET A 145 -1.16 -16.86 9.44
CA MET A 145 -1.04 -18.15 8.78
C MET A 145 -2.41 -18.85 8.63
N ASP A 146 -3.23 -18.87 9.69
CA ASP A 146 -4.57 -19.45 9.66
C ASP A 146 -5.46 -18.77 8.62
N LEU A 147 -5.34 -17.45 8.47
CA LEU A 147 -6.07 -16.67 7.47
C LEU A 147 -5.51 -16.83 6.06
N GLY A 148 -4.21 -17.12 5.91
CA GLY A 148 -3.52 -17.23 4.63
C GLY A 148 -4.17 -18.21 3.66
N HIS A 149 -4.70 -19.32 4.17
CA HIS A 149 -5.39 -20.33 3.35
C HIS A 149 -6.75 -19.88 2.80
N LYS A 150 -7.39 -18.88 3.40
CA LYS A 150 -8.66 -18.31 2.95
C LYS A 150 -8.47 -17.08 2.06
N CYS A 151 -7.24 -16.61 1.88
CA CYS A 151 -6.97 -15.39 1.12
C CYS A 151 -6.92 -15.67 -0.38
N ARG A 152 -7.59 -14.81 -1.15
CA ARG A 152 -7.34 -14.66 -2.60
C ARG A 152 -6.08 -13.83 -2.81
N SER A 153 -5.98 -12.74 -2.06
CA SER A 153 -4.87 -11.80 -2.10
C SER A 153 -4.51 -11.37 -0.68
N MET A 154 -3.22 -11.10 -0.45
CA MET A 154 -2.73 -10.57 0.81
C MET A 154 -1.74 -9.43 0.56
N ASN A 155 -2.01 -8.33 1.25
CA ASN A 155 -1.21 -7.12 1.26
C ASN A 155 -0.65 -6.92 2.66
N LEU A 156 0.66 -7.08 2.80
CA LEU A 156 1.33 -7.03 4.09
C LEU A 156 2.24 -5.80 4.15
N VAL A 157 2.05 -4.95 5.16
CA VAL A 157 2.89 -3.82 5.50
C VAL A 157 3.54 -4.10 6.85
N LEU A 158 4.85 -4.23 6.86
CA LEU A 158 5.67 -4.48 8.05
C LEU A 158 6.47 -3.24 8.38
N ILE A 159 6.34 -2.74 9.60
CA ILE A 159 7.00 -1.51 10.07
C ILE A 159 7.94 -1.88 11.21
N PHE A 160 9.24 -2.02 10.94
CA PHE A 160 10.19 -2.47 11.95
C PHE A 160 10.74 -1.29 12.76
N THR A 161 10.40 -1.25 14.06
CA THR A 161 10.84 -0.18 14.98
C THR A 161 12.02 -0.57 15.88
N GLY A 162 12.48 -1.83 15.84
CA GLY A 162 13.42 -2.41 16.80
C GLY A 162 14.64 -3.12 16.21
N SER A 163 15.43 -3.75 17.06
CA SER A 163 16.68 -4.44 16.72
C SER A 163 16.44 -5.86 16.19
N GLY A 164 16.67 -6.10 14.89
CA GLY A 164 17.17 -7.35 14.29
C GLY A 164 16.32 -8.63 14.38
N ILE A 165 15.89 -9.03 15.57
CA ILE A 165 15.31 -10.35 15.89
C ILE A 165 13.93 -10.52 15.24
N GLY A 166 13.13 -9.45 15.14
CA GLY A 166 11.81 -9.49 14.49
C GLY A 166 11.87 -9.87 13.01
N HIS A 167 12.99 -9.65 12.32
CA HIS A 167 13.09 -9.91 10.88
C HIS A 167 13.02 -11.39 10.53
N ARG A 168 13.66 -12.26 11.32
CA ARG A 168 13.70 -13.69 11.00
C ARG A 168 12.33 -14.33 11.21
N SER A 169 11.71 -14.08 12.36
CA SER A 169 10.35 -14.56 12.65
C SER A 169 9.35 -14.03 11.63
N ALA A 170 9.45 -12.76 11.25
CA ALA A 170 8.62 -12.19 10.19
C ALA A 170 8.81 -12.95 8.88
N LEU A 171 10.05 -13.16 8.43
CA LEU A 171 10.32 -13.90 7.20
C LEU A 171 9.74 -15.31 7.23
N ASP A 172 9.94 -16.05 8.32
CA ASP A 172 9.41 -17.41 8.47
C ASP A 172 7.89 -17.44 8.26
N VAL A 173 7.17 -16.44 8.76
CA VAL A 173 5.72 -16.29 8.53
C VAL A 173 5.42 -15.95 7.09
N ILE A 174 6.07 -14.91 6.54
CA ILE A 174 5.79 -14.38 5.19
C ILE A 174 6.02 -15.46 4.12
N THR A 175 7.05 -16.30 4.29
CA THR A 175 7.35 -17.40 3.36
C THR A 175 6.23 -18.44 3.25
N GLN A 176 5.38 -18.52 4.27
CA GLN A 176 4.28 -19.48 4.35
C GLN A 176 2.96 -18.91 3.82
N LEU A 177 2.95 -17.67 3.29
CA LEU A 177 1.74 -17.00 2.82
C LEU A 177 1.57 -17.20 1.31
N PRO A 178 0.78 -18.19 0.85
CA PRO A 178 0.68 -18.53 -0.57
C PRO A 178 0.01 -17.46 -1.42
N ALA A 179 -0.81 -16.59 -0.80
CA ALA A 179 -1.56 -15.54 -1.46
C ALA A 179 -0.92 -14.14 -1.31
N LEU A 180 0.35 -14.06 -0.90
CA LEU A 180 1.04 -12.78 -0.73
C LEU A 180 1.32 -12.14 -2.09
N GLU A 181 0.56 -11.08 -2.41
CA GLU A 181 0.67 -10.34 -3.67
C GLU A 181 1.47 -9.05 -3.49
N LYS A 182 1.31 -8.38 -2.34
CA LYS A 182 2.00 -7.13 -2.04
C LYS A 182 2.70 -7.17 -0.69
N LEU A 183 3.95 -6.71 -0.66
CA LEU A 183 4.75 -6.62 0.56
C LEU A 183 5.42 -5.25 0.66
N ALA A 184 5.04 -4.47 1.67
CA ALA A 184 5.78 -3.27 2.06
C ALA A 184 6.60 -3.56 3.31
N TRP A 185 7.88 -3.22 3.25
CA TRP A 185 8.84 -3.38 4.33
C TRP A 185 9.40 -2.02 4.69
N ARG A 186 9.06 -1.51 5.88
CA ARG A 186 9.37 -0.13 6.29
C ARG A 186 10.23 -0.09 7.53
N TYR A 187 11.25 0.76 7.50
CA TYR A 187 12.13 1.08 8.62
C TYR A 187 12.02 2.58 8.90
N PRO A 188 11.05 3.02 9.73
CA PRO A 188 10.85 4.43 10.02
C PRO A 188 12.04 5.03 10.79
N ASN A 189 12.77 4.21 11.54
CA ASN A 189 13.92 4.65 12.31
C ASN A 189 15.22 4.14 11.65
N PRO A 190 16.25 4.99 11.53
CA PRO A 190 17.54 4.63 10.94
C PRO A 190 18.42 3.81 11.89
N THR A 191 17.82 2.91 12.68
CA THR A 191 18.60 2.04 13.55
C THR A 191 19.54 1.20 12.69
N PRO A 192 20.82 1.07 13.08
CA PRO A 192 21.80 0.34 12.28
C PRO A 192 21.33 -1.10 12.15
N PHE A 193 20.98 -1.47 10.92
CA PHE A 193 20.67 -2.84 10.57
C PHE A 193 21.91 -3.70 10.79
N SER A 194 21.82 -4.73 11.62
CA SER A 194 22.92 -5.67 11.84
C SER A 194 22.90 -6.77 10.76
N PRO A 195 23.92 -6.87 9.90
CA PRO A 195 24.04 -7.96 8.92
C PRO A 195 23.90 -9.36 9.55
N ALA A 196 24.37 -9.51 10.79
CA ALA A 196 24.34 -10.79 11.50
C ALA A 196 22.92 -11.34 11.72
N SER A 197 21.88 -10.50 11.69
CA SER A 197 20.49 -10.95 11.86
C SER A 197 19.94 -11.69 10.63
N ILE A 198 20.58 -11.54 9.48
CA ILE A 198 20.15 -12.17 8.22
C ILE A 198 21.21 -13.09 7.62
N GLU A 199 22.40 -13.12 8.20
CA GLU A 199 23.45 -14.06 7.82
C GLU A 199 22.98 -15.49 8.09
N GLY A 200 23.07 -16.35 7.06
CA GLY A 200 22.61 -17.74 7.12
C GLY A 200 21.11 -17.95 6.86
N LEU A 201 20.37 -16.92 6.41
CA LEU A 201 19.02 -17.16 5.91
C LEU A 201 19.05 -18.05 4.66
N PRO A 202 18.16 -19.06 4.58
CA PRO A 202 18.01 -19.84 3.37
C PRO A 202 17.53 -18.94 2.23
N LYS A 203 17.74 -19.39 0.99
CA LYS A 203 17.13 -18.72 -0.17
C LYS A 203 15.62 -18.91 -0.09
N ILE A 204 14.90 -17.81 0.08
CA ILE A 204 13.45 -17.74 0.21
C ILE A 204 12.86 -17.34 -1.14
N SER A 205 11.74 -17.95 -1.53
CA SER A 205 11.06 -17.61 -2.78
C SER A 205 9.65 -17.10 -2.49
N PHE A 206 9.26 -16.01 -3.14
CA PHE A 206 7.92 -15.45 -3.10
C PHE A 206 7.24 -15.59 -4.47
N PRO A 207 6.61 -16.74 -4.76
CA PRO A 207 6.12 -17.05 -6.11
C PRO A 207 4.97 -16.15 -6.58
N CYS A 208 4.18 -15.60 -5.67
CA CYS A 208 2.99 -14.79 -5.98
C CYS A 208 3.20 -13.29 -5.75
N LEU A 209 4.36 -12.88 -5.22
CA LEU A 209 4.62 -11.48 -4.90
C LEU A 209 4.78 -10.68 -6.20
N ALA A 210 3.80 -9.82 -6.47
CA ALA A 210 3.73 -9.00 -7.68
C ALA A 210 4.28 -7.58 -7.44
N GLU A 211 4.15 -7.07 -6.21
CA GLU A 211 4.54 -5.70 -5.87
C GLU A 211 5.25 -5.66 -4.52
N MET A 212 6.37 -4.95 -4.46
CA MET A 212 7.16 -4.81 -3.25
C MET A 212 7.54 -3.35 -3.01
N GLU A 213 7.39 -2.88 -1.77
CA GLU A 213 7.90 -1.60 -1.31
C GLU A 213 8.95 -1.85 -0.23
N ILE A 214 10.10 -1.19 -0.33
CA ILE A 214 11.13 -1.17 0.71
C ILE A 214 11.40 0.27 1.08
N GLU A 215 11.14 0.63 2.32
CA GLU A 215 11.32 1.97 2.87
C GLU A 215 12.37 1.95 3.98
N GLY A 216 13.36 2.86 3.92
CA GLY A 216 14.52 2.93 4.80
C GLY A 216 15.76 2.26 4.18
N PRO A 217 16.85 2.03 4.96
CA PRO A 217 18.08 1.45 4.43
C PRO A 217 17.83 -0.03 4.07
N PRO A 218 17.79 -0.40 2.77
CA PRO A 218 17.60 -1.79 2.42
C PRO A 218 18.86 -2.54 2.84
N PRO A 219 18.76 -3.66 3.56
CA PRO A 219 19.90 -4.53 3.70
C PRO A 219 20.14 -5.09 2.30
N ALA A 220 21.22 -4.67 1.62
CA ALA A 220 21.66 -5.28 0.36
C ALA A 220 21.65 -6.81 0.45
N ILE A 221 22.07 -7.28 1.62
CA ILE A 221 22.13 -8.67 2.05
C ILE A 221 20.72 -9.29 2.11
N PHE A 222 19.67 -8.54 2.44
CA PHE A 222 18.30 -9.07 2.48
C PHE A 222 17.82 -9.49 1.08
N LEU A 223 18.02 -8.63 0.08
CA LEU A 223 17.60 -8.92 -1.30
C LEU A 223 18.31 -10.15 -1.89
N GLN A 224 19.53 -10.46 -1.44
CA GLN A 224 20.30 -11.60 -1.96
C GLN A 224 19.72 -12.96 -1.57
N HIS A 225 18.96 -13.00 -0.46
CA HIS A 225 18.32 -14.21 0.04
C HIS A 225 16.94 -14.42 -0.56
N LEU A 226 16.42 -13.47 -1.35
CA LEU A 226 15.06 -13.52 -1.85
C LEU A 226 15.02 -13.80 -3.35
N ALA A 227 14.07 -14.64 -3.76
CA ALA A 227 13.76 -14.93 -5.14
C ALA A 227 12.35 -14.43 -5.46
N PHE A 228 12.25 -13.65 -6.52
CA PHE A 228 11.05 -12.90 -6.89
C PHE A 228 10.63 -13.21 -8.33
N PRO A 229 10.19 -14.45 -8.64
CA PRO A 229 9.90 -14.85 -10.01
C PRO A 229 8.76 -14.04 -10.65
N SER A 230 7.82 -13.53 -9.85
CA SER A 230 6.61 -12.83 -10.31
C SER A 230 6.59 -11.35 -10.00
N LEU A 231 7.68 -10.78 -9.46
CA LEU A 231 7.71 -9.37 -9.06
C LEU A 231 7.72 -8.47 -10.28
N GLN A 232 6.68 -7.66 -10.39
CA GLN A 232 6.43 -6.73 -11.50
C GLN A 232 6.72 -5.29 -11.12
N VAL A 233 6.51 -4.94 -9.84
CA VAL A 233 6.61 -3.58 -9.34
C VAL A 233 7.51 -3.56 -8.11
N LEU A 234 8.54 -2.71 -8.14
CA LEU A 234 9.45 -2.51 -7.01
C LEU A 234 9.57 -1.03 -6.69
N HIS A 235 9.19 -0.66 -5.47
CA HIS A 235 9.36 0.66 -4.89
C HIS A 235 10.53 0.61 -3.88
N LEU A 236 11.55 1.43 -4.09
CA LEU A 236 12.69 1.58 -3.20
C LEU A 236 12.73 3.02 -2.70
N ARG A 237 12.38 3.22 -1.42
CA ARG A 237 12.35 4.52 -0.74
C ARG A 237 13.45 4.57 0.29
N MET A 238 14.61 5.04 -0.09
CA MET A 238 15.79 5.01 0.76
C MET A 238 16.03 6.34 1.44
N TYR A 239 15.98 6.32 2.76
CA TYR A 239 16.47 7.39 3.61
C TYR A 239 17.71 6.84 4.32
N GLN A 240 18.93 7.15 3.87
CA GLN A 240 20.08 6.78 4.70
C GLN A 240 20.20 7.76 5.88
N PRO A 241 20.46 7.27 7.09
CA PRO A 241 21.26 8.04 8.04
C PRO A 241 22.64 8.33 7.43
N ARG A 242 23.39 9.29 7.98
CA ARG A 242 24.79 9.61 7.64
C ARG A 242 25.79 8.46 7.91
N ALA A 243 25.37 7.21 7.76
CA ALA A 243 26.18 6.03 7.98
C ALA A 243 27.20 5.88 6.83
N PRO A 244 28.46 5.52 7.14
CA PRO A 244 29.57 5.49 6.18
C PRO A 244 29.50 4.35 5.15
N HIS A 245 28.50 3.47 5.24
CA HIS A 245 28.30 2.36 4.31
C HIS A 245 27.24 2.75 3.28
N GLY A 246 27.69 3.41 2.21
CA GLY A 246 26.86 3.89 1.11
C GLY A 246 26.09 2.77 0.42
N PHE A 247 24.79 2.95 0.23
CA PHE A 247 24.03 2.26 -0.82
C PHE A 247 24.23 3.05 -2.13
N PRO A 248 24.25 2.39 -3.29
CA PRO A 248 24.18 0.94 -3.53
C PRO A 248 25.51 0.22 -3.28
N SER A 249 25.45 -0.98 -2.70
CA SER A 249 26.59 -1.89 -2.60
C SER A 249 26.67 -2.80 -3.86
N PRO A 250 27.84 -3.37 -4.19
CA PRO A 250 27.97 -4.32 -5.29
C PRO A 250 26.99 -5.50 -5.20
N GLN A 251 26.65 -5.93 -3.98
CA GLN A 251 25.68 -7.00 -3.75
C GLN A 251 24.25 -6.56 -4.10
N SER A 252 23.84 -5.34 -3.74
CA SER A 252 22.53 -4.80 -4.16
C SER A 252 22.40 -4.77 -5.67
N VAL A 253 23.46 -4.33 -6.35
CA VAL A 253 23.55 -4.30 -7.82
C VAL A 253 23.34 -5.69 -8.41
N GLN A 254 24.03 -6.71 -7.88
CA GLN A 254 23.85 -8.09 -8.32
C GLN A 254 22.41 -8.58 -8.11
N CYS A 255 21.78 -8.24 -6.99
CA CYS A 255 20.39 -8.63 -6.73
C CYS A 255 19.43 -8.07 -7.77
N LEU A 256 19.60 -6.79 -8.16
CA LEU A 256 18.75 -6.15 -9.17
C LEU A 256 18.79 -6.90 -10.49
N THR A 257 19.97 -7.35 -10.93
CA THR A 257 20.10 -8.12 -12.18
C THR A 257 19.31 -9.45 -12.18
N SER A 258 18.93 -9.96 -11.02
CA SER A 258 18.10 -11.17 -10.90
C SER A 258 16.60 -10.92 -11.09
N LEU A 259 16.16 -9.65 -11.10
CA LEU A 259 14.76 -9.24 -11.12
C LEU A 259 14.19 -9.17 -12.55
N GLN A 260 14.21 -10.32 -13.23
CA GLN A 260 13.90 -10.46 -14.66
C GLN A 260 12.44 -10.09 -15.04
N SER A 261 11.53 -10.06 -14.07
CA SER A 261 10.10 -9.83 -14.27
C SER A 261 9.65 -8.38 -14.04
N ILE A 262 10.53 -7.50 -13.56
CA ILE A 262 10.16 -6.13 -13.20
C ILE A 262 9.76 -5.33 -14.44
N SER A 263 8.62 -4.66 -14.34
CA SER A 263 8.05 -3.76 -15.34
C SER A 263 8.00 -2.31 -14.87
N LEU A 264 7.85 -2.07 -13.56
CA LEU A 264 7.89 -0.74 -12.96
C LEU A 264 8.92 -0.70 -11.84
N PHE A 265 9.78 0.30 -11.90
CA PHE A 265 10.78 0.57 -10.88
C PHE A 265 10.65 2.00 -10.37
N ASP A 266 10.25 2.15 -9.11
CA ASP A 266 10.13 3.43 -8.43
C ASP A 266 11.27 3.55 -7.42
N PHE A 267 12.07 4.59 -7.56
CA PHE A 267 13.28 4.80 -6.77
C PHE A 267 13.37 6.24 -6.24
N HIS A 268 13.42 6.34 -4.92
CA HIS A 268 13.54 7.59 -4.18
C HIS A 268 14.75 7.53 -3.25
N THR A 269 15.67 8.49 -3.35
CA THR A 269 16.88 8.60 -2.51
C THR A 269 17.12 10.03 -2.07
N SER A 270 17.20 10.22 -0.77
CA SER A 270 17.35 11.59 -0.22
C SER A 270 18.80 12.11 -0.22
N LEU A 271 19.74 11.58 -1.02
CA LEU A 271 21.17 11.63 -0.66
C LEU A 271 22.22 11.81 -1.77
N GLU A 272 23.33 12.41 -1.34
CA GLU A 272 24.66 12.42 -1.96
C GLU A 272 25.27 11.01 -1.97
N THR A 273 24.75 10.11 -2.79
CA THR A 273 25.39 8.82 -3.00
C THR A 273 26.71 8.97 -3.75
N ASN A 274 27.68 8.09 -3.47
CA ASN A 274 28.90 8.01 -4.28
C ASN A 274 28.52 7.81 -5.76
N PRO A 275 28.91 8.72 -6.68
CA PRO A 275 28.55 8.64 -8.09
C PRO A 275 28.89 7.28 -8.72
N ALA A 276 30.03 6.68 -8.34
CA ALA A 276 30.46 5.39 -8.89
C ALA A 276 29.54 4.23 -8.48
N SER A 277 29.03 4.24 -7.25
CA SER A 277 28.05 3.23 -6.80
C SER A 277 26.75 3.39 -7.56
N MET A 278 26.29 4.63 -7.70
CA MET A 278 25.03 4.93 -8.36
C MET A 278 25.07 4.59 -9.85
N ASP A 279 26.19 4.85 -10.53
CA ASP A 279 26.43 4.41 -11.91
C ASP A 279 26.29 2.89 -12.07
N ALA A 280 26.92 2.12 -11.19
CA ALA A 280 26.82 0.66 -11.23
C ALA A 280 25.38 0.16 -11.01
N PHE A 281 24.61 0.85 -10.15
CA PHE A 281 23.20 0.55 -9.94
C PHE A 281 22.36 0.85 -11.18
N LEU A 282 22.61 1.96 -11.85
CA LEU A 282 21.88 2.31 -13.07
C LEU A 282 22.19 1.39 -14.22
N ASP A 283 23.46 1.02 -14.38
CA ASP A 283 23.85 0.06 -15.40
C ASP A 283 23.08 -1.25 -15.19
N ALA A 284 22.92 -1.68 -13.93
CA ALA A 284 22.11 -2.86 -13.60
C ALA A 284 20.61 -2.67 -13.89
N VAL A 285 20.03 -1.52 -13.53
CA VAL A 285 18.62 -1.20 -13.85
C VAL A 285 18.41 -1.18 -15.38
N CYS A 286 19.35 -0.64 -16.15
CA CYS A 286 19.29 -0.61 -17.62
C CYS A 286 19.36 -2.02 -18.24
N THR A 287 19.89 -3.01 -17.52
CA THR A 287 19.94 -4.41 -17.99
C THR A 287 18.63 -5.18 -17.77
N LEU A 288 17.65 -4.61 -17.07
CA LEU A 288 16.39 -5.28 -16.79
C LEU A 288 15.57 -5.45 -18.09
N PRO A 289 15.29 -6.69 -18.52
CA PRO A 289 14.76 -6.94 -19.87
C PRO A 289 13.30 -6.55 -20.06
N ARG A 290 12.56 -6.32 -18.98
CA ARG A 290 11.12 -6.02 -18.99
C ARG A 290 10.76 -4.67 -18.40
N LEU A 291 11.75 -3.87 -18.01
CA LEU A 291 11.52 -2.59 -17.36
C LEU A 291 10.88 -1.61 -18.35
N GLU A 292 9.62 -1.28 -18.13
CA GLU A 292 8.84 -0.37 -18.99
C GLU A 292 8.78 1.04 -18.41
N ASP A 293 8.67 1.15 -17.09
CA ASP A 293 8.44 2.39 -16.38
C ASP A 293 9.48 2.59 -15.28
N ILE A 294 10.09 3.78 -15.26
CA ILE A 294 10.90 4.23 -14.14
C ILE A 294 10.28 5.49 -13.56
N TYR A 295 10.15 5.52 -12.24
CA TYR A 295 9.81 6.73 -11.50
C TYR A 295 10.96 7.08 -10.57
N SER A 296 11.35 8.35 -10.56
CA SER A 296 12.25 8.87 -9.56
C SER A 296 11.88 10.28 -9.13
N THR A 297 12.02 10.52 -7.84
CA THR A 297 11.89 11.85 -7.24
C THR A 297 13.18 12.64 -7.23
N ASP A 298 14.30 11.97 -7.49
CA ASP A 298 15.61 12.57 -7.32
C ASP A 298 16.02 13.29 -8.59
N THR A 299 16.96 14.22 -8.43
CA THR A 299 17.53 14.97 -9.54
C THR A 299 18.45 14.05 -10.33
N ILE A 300 17.86 13.37 -11.30
CA ILE A 300 18.56 12.49 -12.21
C ILE A 300 19.34 13.36 -13.20
N GLY A 301 20.68 13.28 -13.17
CA GLY A 301 21.54 13.99 -14.10
C GLY A 301 21.27 13.61 -15.56
N SER A 302 21.58 14.52 -16.49
CA SER A 302 21.39 14.29 -17.94
C SER A 302 22.06 13.01 -18.47
N GLU A 303 23.16 12.58 -17.84
CA GLU A 303 23.85 11.34 -18.17
C GLU A 303 23.00 10.09 -17.92
N TRP A 304 22.24 10.05 -16.83
CA TRP A 304 21.36 8.92 -16.54
C TRP A 304 20.23 8.84 -17.56
N VAL A 305 19.65 9.98 -17.95
CA VAL A 305 18.62 10.02 -18.99
C VAL A 305 19.17 9.40 -20.27
N PHE A 306 20.43 9.69 -20.60
CA PHE A 306 21.09 9.09 -21.75
C PHE A 306 21.28 7.58 -21.60
N ARG A 307 21.69 7.08 -20.43
CA ARG A 307 21.83 5.64 -20.17
C ARG A 307 20.48 4.92 -20.23
N LEU A 308 19.46 5.46 -19.56
CA LEU A 308 18.10 4.91 -19.51
C LEU A 308 17.47 4.81 -20.91
N LYS A 309 17.75 5.75 -21.81
CA LYS A 309 17.30 5.66 -23.22
C LYS A 309 17.80 4.42 -23.96
N ASN A 310 18.87 3.78 -23.48
CA ASN A 310 19.40 2.56 -24.07
C ASN A 310 18.82 1.28 -23.42
N ALA A 311 17.98 1.41 -22.39
CA ALA A 311 17.29 0.26 -21.80
C ALA A 311 16.25 -0.29 -22.81
N PRO A 312 16.29 -1.60 -23.12
CA PRO A 312 15.63 -2.15 -24.31
C PRO A 312 14.10 -2.11 -24.27
N ALA A 313 13.50 -2.16 -23.08
CA ALA A 313 12.05 -2.22 -22.89
C ALA A 313 11.45 -0.90 -22.36
N LEU A 314 12.29 0.09 -22.06
CA LEU A 314 11.87 1.29 -21.35
C LEU A 314 10.98 2.19 -22.22
N LYS A 315 9.79 2.49 -21.72
CA LYS A 315 8.76 3.31 -22.40
C LYS A 315 8.62 4.67 -21.75
N ARG A 316 8.63 4.73 -20.41
CA ARG A 316 8.37 5.97 -19.67
C ARG A 316 9.40 6.18 -18.57
N VAL A 317 9.83 7.42 -18.46
CA VAL A 317 10.66 7.90 -17.36
C VAL A 317 9.94 9.09 -16.75
N TRP A 318 9.53 8.93 -15.50
CA TRP A 318 8.88 9.96 -14.71
C TRP A 318 9.89 10.53 -13.74
N MET A 319 10.08 11.84 -13.81
CA MET A 319 10.95 12.58 -12.92
C MET A 319 10.11 13.64 -12.23
N ARG A 320 10.24 13.76 -10.91
CA ARG A 320 9.65 14.88 -10.20
C ARG A 320 10.38 16.16 -10.63
N PRO A 321 9.66 17.24 -11.00
CA PRO A 321 10.31 18.51 -11.35
C PRO A 321 11.13 19.04 -10.17
N GLU A 322 12.36 19.49 -10.44
CA GLU A 322 13.14 20.30 -9.50
C GLU A 322 12.36 21.60 -9.21
N GLY A 323 11.58 21.65 -8.12
CA GLY A 323 10.89 22.89 -7.72
C GLY A 323 9.63 22.76 -6.87
N ASP A 324 8.92 21.63 -6.90
CA ASP A 324 7.66 21.46 -6.14
C ASP A 324 7.89 21.04 -4.67
N ALA A 325 8.86 21.69 -4.00
CA ALA A 325 9.18 21.47 -2.59
C ALA A 325 8.24 22.22 -1.63
N GLU A 326 7.32 23.05 -2.11
CA GLU A 326 6.35 23.77 -1.27
C GLU A 326 5.09 22.93 -1.07
N GLY A 327 5.10 22.11 -0.01
CA GLY A 327 3.92 21.39 0.46
C GLY A 327 4.18 19.91 0.69
N VAL A 328 5.04 19.59 1.66
CA VAL A 328 4.98 18.28 2.30
C VAL A 328 3.61 18.21 3.01
N PRO A 329 2.70 17.29 2.65
CA PRO A 329 1.58 17.01 3.53
C PRO A 329 2.18 16.38 4.79
N ASP A 330 1.90 16.96 5.96
CA ASP A 330 2.16 16.28 7.23
C ASP A 330 1.43 14.92 7.19
N PHE A 331 2.21 13.83 7.09
CA PHE A 331 1.75 12.45 7.23
C PHE A 331 1.72 12.03 8.70
#